data_AF-A0A417S419-F1
#
_entry.id   AF-A0A417S419-F1
#
_cell.length_a   1.000
_cell.length_b   1.000
_cell.length_c   1.000
_cell.angle_alpha   90.00
_cell.angle_beta   90.00
_cell.angle_gamma   90.00
#
_symmetry.space_group_name_H-M   'P 1'
#
loop_
_entity.id
_entity.type
_entity.pdbx_description
1 polymer ?
#
loop_
_entity_poly.entity_id
_entity_poly.type
_entity_poly.pdbx_seq_one_letter_code
_entity_poly.pdbx_strand_id
1 'polypeptide(L)'
;MMNAIIKTNIGAMTLGDFEVNMSGDNLDLSLFFDVTAVNDTVKYIILHKLFDLQMHYVLQFPDEAEEWHDANLVITGKCLHVSVDESGKLKTVLLIDYEDVHNPRLWGTAQIEVNLSSHERELRQFIIYSVLKKFC
;
A
#
# COMPACT_ATOMS: atom_id res chain seq x y z
N MET A 1 -11.81 21.03 5.18
CA MET A 1 -10.77 21.11 4.13
C MET A 1 -11.06 19.99 3.13
N MET A 2 -11.15 20.25 1.82
CA MET A 2 -11.39 19.19 0.83
C MET A 2 -10.13 18.33 0.68
N ASN A 3 -10.23 17.02 0.91
CA ASN A 3 -9.15 16.10 0.58
C ASN A 3 -9.01 16.03 -0.94
N ALA A 4 -7.82 16.36 -1.45
CA ALA A 4 -7.55 16.21 -2.88
C ALA A 4 -7.56 14.72 -3.23
N ILE A 5 -8.34 14.34 -4.24
CA ILE A 5 -8.47 12.97 -4.73
C ILE A 5 -7.73 12.85 -6.06
N ILE A 6 -6.84 11.86 -6.18
CA ILE A 6 -6.25 11.47 -7.45
C ILE A 6 -6.90 10.18 -7.93
N LYS A 7 -7.34 10.19 -9.19
CA LYS A 7 -7.71 8.98 -9.92
C LYS A 7 -6.52 8.52 -10.76
N THR A 8 -6.20 7.25 -10.66
CA THR A 8 -5.11 6.59 -11.39
C THR A 8 -5.63 5.32 -12.06
N ASN A 9 -4.79 4.72 -12.89
CA ASN A 9 -5.00 3.37 -13.42
C ASN A 9 -5.07 2.27 -12.35
N ILE A 10 -4.73 2.51 -11.08
CA ILE A 10 -4.89 1.53 -9.99
C ILE A 10 -6.13 1.78 -9.13
N GLY A 11 -6.70 2.99 -9.15
CA GLY A 11 -7.85 3.35 -8.32
C GLY A 11 -7.92 4.82 -7.94
N ALA A 12 -8.60 5.10 -6.83
CA ALA A 12 -8.79 6.43 -6.27
C ALA A 12 -8.09 6.56 -4.92
N MET A 13 -7.30 7.62 -4.77
CA MET A 13 -6.46 7.87 -3.61
C MET A 13 -6.76 9.27 -3.08
N THR A 14 -6.81 9.39 -1.76
CA THR A 14 -6.92 10.68 -1.07
C THR A 14 -5.59 11.05 -0.45
N LEU A 15 -5.34 12.35 -0.35
CA LEU A 15 -4.23 12.86 0.44
C LEU A 15 -4.49 12.51 1.92
N GLY A 16 -3.78 11.51 2.44
CA GLY A 16 -3.81 11.09 3.83
C GLY A 16 -2.87 11.91 4.71
N ASP A 17 -2.75 11.55 5.98
CA ASP A 17 -1.71 12.09 6.86
C ASP A 17 -0.34 11.63 6.34
N PHE A 18 0.56 12.58 6.07
CA PHE A 18 1.89 12.30 5.55
C PHE A 18 2.94 12.56 6.62
N GLU A 19 3.72 11.52 6.91
CA GLU A 19 4.95 11.65 7.69
C GLU A 19 6.11 11.94 6.74
N VAL A 20 6.82 13.04 7.00
CA VAL A 20 8.09 13.33 6.31
C VAL A 20 9.16 13.02 7.34
N ASN A 21 9.82 11.89 7.17
CA ASN A 21 10.94 11.54 8.04
C ASN A 21 12.20 12.21 7.49
N MET A 22 12.56 13.34 8.09
CA MET A 22 13.82 14.06 7.79
C MET A 22 14.98 13.59 8.69
N SER A 23 14.80 12.52 9.49
CA SER A 23 15.87 12.01 10.36
C SER A 23 16.75 11.02 9.61
N GLY A 24 17.97 11.46 9.29
CA GLY A 24 18.97 10.71 8.54
C GLY A 24 19.57 11.53 7.38
N ASP A 25 20.84 11.31 7.06
CA ASP A 25 21.54 11.99 5.95
C ASP A 25 21.06 11.52 4.55
N ASN A 26 20.21 10.50 4.49
CA ASN A 26 19.60 10.03 3.26
C ASN A 26 18.22 10.67 3.11
N LEU A 27 18.13 11.62 2.19
CA LEU A 27 16.92 12.32 1.77
C LEU A 27 15.97 11.36 1.02
N ASP A 28 15.49 10.32 1.68
CA ASP A 28 14.45 9.45 1.14
C ASP A 28 13.09 10.11 1.40
N LEU A 29 12.60 10.85 0.40
CA LEU A 29 11.26 11.43 0.45
C LEU A 29 10.24 10.31 0.29
N SER A 30 9.79 9.78 1.42
CA SER A 30 8.72 8.79 1.50
C SER A 30 7.38 9.47 1.82
N LEU A 31 6.36 9.12 1.04
CA LEU A 31 5.01 9.67 1.16
C LEU A 31 3.99 8.53 1.14
N PHE A 32 3.01 8.64 2.02
CA PHE A 32 1.98 7.64 2.24
C PHE A 32 0.62 8.25 1.89
N PHE A 33 -0.12 7.60 1.00
CA PHE A 33 -1.42 8.07 0.53
C PHE A 33 -2.49 7.02 0.80
N ASP A 34 -3.57 7.42 1.48
CA ASP A 34 -4.69 6.53 1.74
C ASP A 34 -5.39 6.14 0.42
N VAL A 35 -5.49 4.84 0.19
CA VAL A 35 -6.13 4.29 -1.01
C VAL A 35 -7.57 3.96 -0.69
N THR A 36 -8.47 4.86 -1.07
CA THR A 36 -9.92 4.73 -0.82
C THR A 36 -10.59 3.65 -1.66
N ALA A 37 -10.09 3.42 -2.88
CA ALA A 37 -10.60 2.41 -3.79
C ALA A 37 -9.52 1.93 -4.74
N VAL A 38 -9.58 0.65 -5.10
CA VAL A 38 -8.76 0.03 -6.15
C VAL A 38 -9.66 -0.49 -7.26
N ASN A 39 -9.15 -0.57 -8.49
CA ASN A 39 -9.88 -1.18 -9.58
C ASN A 39 -9.90 -2.72 -9.46
N ASP A 40 -10.69 -3.39 -10.31
CA ASP A 40 -10.88 -4.84 -10.26
C ASP A 40 -9.59 -5.62 -10.54
N THR A 41 -8.73 -5.12 -11.42
CA THR A 41 -7.43 -5.75 -11.73
C THR A 41 -6.52 -5.78 -10.50
N VAL A 42 -6.37 -4.64 -9.83
CA VAL A 42 -5.56 -4.53 -8.62
C VAL A 42 -6.20 -5.31 -7.48
N LYS A 43 -7.54 -5.29 -7.36
CA LYS A 43 -8.27 -6.12 -6.39
C LYS A 43 -7.94 -7.61 -6.59
N TYR A 44 -7.94 -8.10 -7.82
CA TYR A 44 -7.57 -9.49 -8.12
C TYR A 44 -6.13 -9.79 -7.70
N ILE A 45 -5.18 -8.91 -8.02
CA ILE A 45 -3.76 -9.07 -7.64
C ILE A 45 -3.61 -9.12 -6.12
N ILE A 46 -4.30 -8.24 -5.39
CA ILE A 46 -4.28 -8.24 -3.92
C ILE A 46 -4.78 -9.59 -3.38
N LEU A 47 -5.95 -10.04 -3.83
CA LEU A 47 -6.55 -11.28 -3.35
C LEU A 47 -5.66 -12.50 -3.65
N HIS A 48 -5.07 -12.56 -4.84
CA HIS A 48 -4.14 -13.64 -5.19
C HIS A 48 -2.91 -13.64 -4.28
N LYS A 49 -2.32 -12.47 -4.02
CA LYS A 49 -1.14 -12.37 -3.16
C LYS A 49 -1.44 -12.76 -1.71
N LEU A 50 -2.61 -12.37 -1.19
CA LEU A 50 -3.05 -12.76 0.14
C LEU A 50 -3.33 -14.27 0.22
N PHE A 51 -3.91 -14.86 -0.83
CA PHE A 51 -4.09 -16.31 -0.91
C PHE A 51 -2.75 -17.06 -0.91
N ASP A 52 -1.76 -16.61 -1.70
CA ASP A 52 -0.43 -17.23 -1.70
C ASP A 52 0.24 -17.18 -0.31
N LEU A 53 0.07 -16.05 0.40
CA LEU A 53 0.56 -15.88 1.77
C LEU A 53 -0.15 -16.84 2.73
N GLN A 54 -1.47 -16.97 2.66
CA GLN A 54 -2.24 -17.89 3.47
C GLN A 54 -1.79 -19.34 3.24
N MET A 55 -1.66 -19.75 1.98
CA MET A 55 -1.22 -21.11 1.62
C MET A 55 0.19 -21.41 2.11
N HIS A 56 1.09 -20.42 2.09
CA HIS A 56 2.43 -20.58 2.66
C HIS A 56 2.39 -20.95 4.15
N TYR A 57 1.54 -20.31 4.94
CA TYR A 57 1.39 -20.60 6.37
C TYR A 57 0.69 -21.94 6.63
N VAL A 58 -0.38 -22.24 5.89
CA VAL A 58 -1.09 -23.53 5.97
C VAL A 58 -0.12 -24.70 5.73
N LEU A 59 0.78 -24.58 4.74
CA LEU A 59 1.77 -25.61 4.44
C LEU A 59 2.89 -25.71 5.49
N GLN A 60 3.22 -24.62 6.18
CA GLN A 60 4.24 -24.63 7.25
C GLN A 60 3.74 -25.22 8.56
N PHE A 61 2.43 -25.14 8.82
CA PHE A 61 1.80 -25.57 10.07
C PHE A 61 0.62 -26.52 9.80
N PRO A 62 0.88 -27.74 9.30
CA PRO A 62 -0.17 -28.68 8.88
C PRO A 62 -1.10 -29.11 10.01
N ASP A 63 -0.63 -29.11 11.27
CA ASP A 63 -1.45 -29.45 12.44
C ASP A 63 -2.50 -28.37 12.78
N GLU A 64 -2.29 -27.13 12.33
CA GLU A 64 -3.18 -25.98 12.55
C GLU A 64 -3.94 -25.61 11.24
N ALA A 65 -3.70 -26.36 10.15
CA ALA A 65 -4.12 -26.03 8.78
C ALA A 65 -5.65 -26.08 8.54
N GLU A 66 -6.36 -26.97 9.22
CA GLU A 66 -7.79 -27.21 8.99
C GLU A 66 -8.66 -25.99 9.35
N GLU A 67 -8.26 -25.23 10.39
CA GLU A 67 -8.93 -23.98 10.77
C GLU A 67 -8.49 -22.77 9.92
N TRP A 68 -7.31 -22.84 9.29
CA TRP A 68 -6.70 -21.71 8.59
C TRP A 68 -6.93 -21.71 7.08
N HIS A 69 -7.26 -22.85 6.49
CA HIS A 69 -7.44 -22.98 5.04
C HIS A 69 -8.64 -22.18 4.52
N ASP A 70 -9.72 -22.10 5.30
CA ASP A 70 -10.98 -21.45 4.90
C ASP A 70 -11.18 -20.07 5.56
N ALA A 71 -10.21 -19.60 6.34
CA ALA A 71 -10.27 -18.29 6.97
C ALA A 71 -10.16 -17.19 5.90
N ASN A 72 -11.09 -16.24 5.91
CA ASN A 72 -11.00 -15.09 5.01
C ASN A 72 -10.05 -14.06 5.61
N LEU A 73 -8.93 -13.81 4.93
CA LEU A 73 -8.07 -12.67 5.25
C LEU A 73 -8.86 -11.37 5.12
N VAL A 74 -8.85 -10.59 6.19
CA VAL A 74 -9.52 -9.29 6.26
C VAL A 74 -8.49 -8.22 5.89
N ILE A 75 -8.80 -7.42 4.87
CA ILE A 75 -7.99 -6.25 4.52
C ILE A 75 -8.36 -5.12 5.48
N THR A 76 -7.43 -4.72 6.34
CA THR A 76 -7.62 -3.68 7.36
C THR A 76 -7.13 -2.31 6.92
N GLY A 77 -6.21 -2.26 5.95
CA GLY A 77 -5.60 -1.02 5.46
C GLY A 77 -5.15 -1.10 4.01
N LYS A 78 -5.16 0.04 3.31
CA LYS A 78 -4.60 0.19 1.96
C LYS A 78 -3.91 1.54 1.85
N CYS A 79 -2.61 1.52 1.56
CA CYS A 79 -1.81 2.73 1.45
C CYS A 79 -0.90 2.65 0.22
N LEU A 80 -0.85 3.71 -0.58
CA LEU A 80 0.18 3.86 -1.60
C LEU A 80 1.38 4.54 -0.96
N HIS A 81 2.48 3.80 -0.84
CA HIS A 81 3.80 4.34 -0.53
C HIS A 81 4.47 4.79 -1.82
N VAL A 82 4.88 6.05 -1.86
CA VAL A 82 5.66 6.64 -2.93
C VAL A 82 6.98 7.11 -2.35
N SER A 83 8.09 6.60 -2.89
CA SER A 83 9.43 7.07 -2.54
C SER A 83 10.19 7.56 -3.77
N VAL A 84 11.16 8.43 -3.54
CA VAL A 84 12.09 8.91 -4.57
C VAL A 84 13.45 8.30 -4.27
N ASP A 85 13.96 7.49 -5.19
CA ASP A 85 15.31 6.92 -5.04
C ASP A 85 16.42 7.97 -5.28
N GLU A 86 17.67 7.59 -5.01
CA GLU A 86 18.85 8.45 -5.21
C GLU A 86 19.01 8.96 -6.66
N SER A 87 18.38 8.29 -7.63
CA SER A 87 18.39 8.68 -9.05
C SER A 87 17.25 9.65 -9.41
N GLY A 88 16.39 10.00 -8.46
CA GLY A 88 15.22 10.86 -8.67
C GLY A 88 14.04 10.14 -9.32
N LYS A 89 14.06 8.80 -9.38
CA LYS A 89 12.95 8.00 -9.90
C LYS A 89 11.94 7.70 -8.80
N LEU A 90 10.66 7.76 -9.17
CA LEU A 90 9.59 7.38 -8.27
C LEU A 90 9.49 5.85 -8.21
N LYS A 91 9.50 5.33 -6.99
CA LYS A 91 9.08 3.97 -6.68
C LYS A 91 7.69 4.05 -6.04
N THR A 92 6.77 3.21 -6.52
CA THR A 92 5.39 3.20 -6.04
C THR A 92 5.00 1.80 -5.60
N VAL A 93 4.64 1.65 -4.32
CA VAL A 93 4.32 0.38 -3.69
C VAL A 93 2.96 0.50 -3.01
N LEU A 94 2.02 -0.37 -3.37
CA LEU A 94 0.76 -0.51 -2.67
C LEU A 94 0.96 -1.44 -1.46
N LEU A 95 0.82 -0.86 -0.27
CA LEU A 95 0.82 -1.54 1.02
C LEU A 95 -0.61 -1.98 1.35
N ILE A 96 -0.77 -3.27 1.64
CA ILE A 96 -2.04 -3.87 2.03
C ILE A 96 -1.88 -4.47 3.42
N ASP A 97 -2.50 -3.85 4.40
CA ASP A 97 -2.56 -4.41 5.75
C ASP A 97 -3.66 -5.45 5.79
N TYR A 98 -3.33 -6.59 6.38
CA TYR A 98 -4.23 -7.72 6.50
C TYR A 98 -4.10 -8.38 7.86
N GLU A 99 -5.19 -9.01 8.28
CA GLU A 99 -5.25 -9.87 9.45
C GLU A 99 -6.13 -11.08 9.15
N ASP A 100 -5.82 -12.18 9.81
CA ASP A 100 -6.67 -13.35 9.86
C ASP A 100 -7.37 -13.42 11.22
N VAL A 101 -8.69 -13.51 11.22
CA VAL A 101 -9.50 -13.58 12.43
C VAL A 101 -9.30 -14.91 13.18
N HIS A 102 -8.92 -15.97 12.46
CA HIS A 102 -8.74 -17.32 12.98
C HIS A 102 -7.27 -17.68 13.20
N ASN A 103 -6.37 -17.12 12.39
CA ASN A 103 -4.93 -17.34 12.54
C ASN A 103 -4.23 -16.11 13.18
N PRO A 104 -3.96 -16.11 14.50
CA PRO A 104 -3.32 -14.98 15.17
C PRO A 104 -1.87 -14.75 14.74
N ARG A 105 -1.28 -15.65 13.93
CA ARG A 105 0.08 -15.50 13.37
C ARG A 105 0.06 -14.88 11.98
N LEU A 106 -1.10 -14.80 11.33
CA LEU A 106 -1.24 -14.33 9.96
C LEU A 106 -1.80 -12.90 9.94
N TRP A 107 -0.93 -11.94 10.23
CA TRP A 107 -1.21 -10.51 10.12
C TRP A 107 0.05 -9.77 9.67
N GLY A 108 -0.13 -8.63 9.01
CA GLY A 108 0.98 -7.79 8.58
C GLY A 108 0.66 -6.98 7.34
N THR A 109 1.71 -6.59 6.61
CA THR A 109 1.60 -5.73 5.43
C THR A 109 2.16 -6.43 4.20
N ALA A 110 1.31 -6.70 3.22
CA ALA A 110 1.73 -7.18 1.91
C ALA A 110 2.10 -6.00 1.02
N GLN A 111 3.24 -6.09 0.33
CA GLN A 111 3.74 -5.04 -0.57
C GLN A 111 3.54 -5.44 -2.03
N ILE A 112 2.85 -4.61 -2.81
CA ILE A 112 2.61 -4.84 -4.24
C ILE A 112 3.24 -3.68 -4.99
N GLU A 113 4.28 -3.96 -5.78
CA GLU A 113 4.83 -2.95 -6.66
C GLU A 113 3.81 -2.60 -7.74
N VAL A 114 3.54 -1.31 -7.89
CA VAL A 114 2.58 -0.79 -8.88
C VAL A 114 3.32 0.10 -9.85
N ASN A 115 2.99 0.01 -11.14
CA ASN A 115 3.55 0.90 -12.15
C ASN A 115 2.60 2.08 -12.38
N LEU A 116 3.01 3.26 -11.89
CA LEU A 116 2.31 4.53 -12.07
C LEU A 116 3.05 5.49 -13.01
N SER A 117 3.91 4.99 -13.89
CA SER A 117 4.67 5.82 -14.85
C SER A 117 3.77 6.73 -15.71
N SER A 118 2.56 6.29 -16.06
CA SER A 118 1.58 7.10 -16.81
C SER A 118 0.99 8.27 -16.01
N HIS A 119 1.20 8.30 -14.69
CA HIS A 119 0.70 9.31 -13.75
C HIS A 119 1.82 10.03 -13.00
N GLU A 120 3.06 9.93 -13.50
CA GLU A 120 4.24 10.48 -12.82
C GLU A 120 4.12 12.00 -12.60
N ARG A 121 3.57 12.73 -13.58
CA ARG A 121 3.40 14.18 -13.47
C ARG A 121 2.41 14.56 -12.37
N GLU A 122 1.27 13.88 -12.33
CA GLU A 122 0.22 14.09 -11.34
C GLU A 122 0.72 13.73 -9.94
N LEU A 123 1.44 12.62 -9.80
CA LEU A 123 2.07 12.21 -8.55
C LEU A 123 3.07 13.28 -8.08
N ARG A 124 3.97 13.75 -8.93
CA ARG A 124 4.92 14.83 -8.57
C ARG A 124 4.20 16.10 -8.12
N GLN A 125 3.14 16.51 -8.81
CA GLN A 125 2.33 17.67 -8.40
C GLN A 125 1.68 17.45 -7.03
N PHE A 126 1.19 16.24 -6.77
CA PHE A 126 0.57 15.88 -5.52
C PHE A 126 1.55 15.85 -4.36
N ILE A 127 2.76 15.34 -4.60
CA ILE A 127 3.87 15.35 -3.65
C ILE A 127 4.20 16.79 -3.25
N ILE A 128 4.40 17.67 -4.23
CA ILE A 128 4.70 19.09 -3.99
C ILE A 128 3.57 19.75 -3.20
N TYR A 129 2.31 19.53 -3.61
CA TYR A 129 1.15 20.06 -2.92
C TYR A 129 1.06 19.56 -1.46
N SER A 130 1.34 18.28 -1.22
CA SER A 130 1.35 17.68 0.12
C SER A 130 2.41 18.34 1.00
N VAL A 131 3.63 18.49 0.50
CA VAL A 131 4.73 19.16 1.22
C VAL A 131 4.35 20.61 1.54
N LEU A 132 3.89 21.39 0.56
CA LEU A 132 3.49 22.78 0.77
C LEU A 132 2.39 22.91 1.82
N LYS A 133 1.39 22.01 1.82
CA LYS A 133 0.31 22.00 2.81
C LYS A 133 0.80 21.73 4.24
N LYS A 134 1.96 21.06 4.45
CA LYS A 134 2.52 20.87 5.81
C LYS A 134 3.10 22.15 6.37
N PHE A 135 3.80 22.88 5.51
CA PHE A 135 4.76 23.90 5.91
C PHE A 135 4.26 25.33 5.66
N CYS A 136 3.16 25.50 4.93
CA CYS A 136 2.50 26.77 4.64
C CYS A 136 1.08 26.79 5.20
#